data_AF-G0NMX7-F1
#
_entry.id   AF-G0NMX7-F1
#
_cell.length_a   1.000
_cell.length_b   1.000
_cell.length_c   1.000
_cell.angle_alpha   90.00
_cell.angle_beta   90.00
_cell.angle_gamma   90.00
#
_symmetry.space_group_name_H-M   'P 1'
#
loop_
_entity.id
_entity.type
_entity.pdbx_description
1 polymer ?
#
loop_
_entity_poly.entity_id
_entity_poly.type
_entity_poly.pdbx_seq_one_letter_code
_entity_poly.pdbx_strand_id
1 'polypeptide(L)'
;MISLGITEILSKLGFGASFLTNSFLIYLTIFHVRKIYGTYKQMIVYFAISGILLTGLEPIARPFCHNFNGSLIYFSVGTLDLPQFTVQLILSIWAGFYLQTISFISIQFYYRYLCFFDVKKAKSFGGLKTVLWIGYPLIIGASYSTFIFLFSIPDTYSDDYMRLIIIRKLCTYFSLRSEIFNIYELEITERPRFDVVFYDAEGNIRIRSLCFTVSSISMITVHYIVILYCGIRMHLNMKRELKKFSAPQRKLQRQFFHALIAQCSGPTLFLVLPAAPILLTPILSPIVDISVSWRTGWFYSIVGLYPPFDSIAYMVIVTEYKKVIRNILKRPSLICGGKHPIERTSKTSSSNQKT
;
A
#
# COMPACT_ATOMS: atom_id res chain seq x y z
N MET A 1 5.19 1.19 23.72
CA MET A 1 5.43 1.82 22.40
C MET A 1 6.79 1.39 21.89
N ILE A 2 6.93 1.11 20.59
CA ILE A 2 8.18 0.66 19.97
C ILE A 2 9.18 1.83 19.93
N SER A 3 10.46 1.59 20.23
CA SER A 3 11.51 2.63 20.18
C SER A 3 11.89 2.99 18.74
N LEU A 4 12.44 4.19 18.53
CA LEU A 4 12.90 4.65 17.20
C LEU A 4 13.98 3.73 16.59
N GLY A 5 14.81 3.10 17.43
CA GLY A 5 15.80 2.12 16.97
C GLY A 5 15.17 0.84 16.46
N ILE A 6 14.11 0.34 17.12
CA ILE A 6 13.39 -0.85 16.65
C ILE A 6 12.64 -0.55 15.35
N THR A 7 12.00 0.62 15.22
CA THR A 7 11.32 0.99 13.98
C THR A 7 12.30 1.08 12.81
N GLU A 8 13.53 1.56 13.03
CA GLU A 8 14.59 1.56 12.02
C GLU A 8 14.96 0.15 11.54
N ILE A 9 15.17 -0.77 12.48
CA ILE A 9 15.48 -2.17 12.17
C ILE A 9 14.33 -2.79 11.38
N LEU A 10 13.08 -2.56 11.80
CA LEU A 10 11.89 -3.06 11.12
C LEU A 10 11.77 -2.51 9.70
N SER A 11 12.02 -1.21 9.48
CA SER A 11 11.99 -0.62 8.13
C SER A 11 13.07 -1.21 7.22
N LYS A 12 14.29 -1.42 7.74
CA LYS A 12 15.40 -2.07 6.98
C LYS A 12 15.08 -3.53 6.63
N LEU A 13 14.55 -4.29 7.60
CA LEU A 13 14.12 -5.68 7.38
C LEU A 13 12.94 -5.75 6.42
N GLY A 14 11.97 -4.85 6.55
CA GLY A 14 10.82 -4.71 5.66
C GLY A 14 11.26 -4.45 4.22
N PHE A 15 12.20 -3.53 4.01
CA PHE A 15 12.80 -3.28 2.70
C PHE A 15 13.53 -4.50 2.16
N GLY A 16 14.41 -5.14 2.95
CA GLY A 16 15.14 -6.33 2.52
C GLY A 16 14.21 -7.49 2.12
N ALA A 17 13.20 -7.77 2.95
CA ALA A 17 12.19 -8.79 2.65
C ALA A 17 11.38 -8.44 1.41
N SER A 18 10.93 -7.18 1.29
CA SER A 18 10.19 -6.67 0.12
C SER A 18 11.01 -6.80 -1.15
N PHE A 19 12.27 -6.34 -1.15
CA PHE A 19 13.15 -6.41 -2.29
C PHE A 19 13.35 -7.85 -2.77
N LEU A 20 13.66 -8.78 -1.86
CA LEU A 20 13.87 -10.19 -2.19
C LEU A 20 12.60 -10.85 -2.73
N THR A 21 11.48 -10.72 -2.01
CA THR A 21 10.23 -11.40 -2.35
C THR A 21 9.60 -10.84 -3.63
N ASN A 22 9.55 -9.52 -3.82
CA ASN A 22 9.00 -8.90 -5.01
C ASN A 22 9.91 -9.13 -6.23
N SER A 23 11.24 -9.05 -6.07
CA SER A 23 12.16 -9.38 -7.17
C SER A 23 12.03 -10.84 -7.61
N PHE A 24 11.90 -11.76 -6.66
CA PHE A 24 11.63 -13.16 -6.96
C PHE A 24 10.28 -13.36 -7.64
N LEU A 25 9.22 -12.70 -7.17
CA LEU A 25 7.91 -12.73 -7.83
C LEU A 25 8.01 -12.21 -9.27
N ILE A 26 8.68 -11.08 -9.51
CA ILE A 26 8.90 -10.51 -10.84
C ILE A 26 9.65 -11.50 -11.73
N TYR A 27 10.75 -12.09 -11.23
CA TYR A 27 11.53 -13.09 -11.94
C TYR A 27 10.68 -14.29 -12.37
N LEU A 28 9.91 -14.88 -11.43
CA LEU A 28 9.00 -15.98 -11.74
C LEU A 28 7.94 -15.57 -12.76
N THR A 29 7.34 -14.40 -12.57
CA THR A 29 6.28 -13.86 -13.43
C THR A 29 6.76 -13.70 -14.86
N ILE A 30 7.94 -13.10 -15.06
CA ILE A 30 8.49 -12.80 -16.37
C ILE A 30 8.95 -14.08 -17.07
N PHE A 31 9.77 -14.90 -16.42
CA PHE A 31 10.53 -15.96 -17.09
C PHE A 31 9.90 -17.36 -17.00
N HIS A 32 9.17 -17.66 -15.92
CA HIS A 32 8.74 -19.03 -15.64
C HIS A 32 7.22 -19.25 -15.73
N VAL A 33 6.42 -18.25 -15.38
CA VAL A 33 4.96 -18.35 -15.41
C VAL A 33 4.44 -18.10 -16.83
N ARG A 34 3.99 -19.16 -17.49
CA ARG A 34 3.45 -19.11 -18.87
C ARG A 34 1.93 -19.02 -18.96
N LYS A 35 1.20 -19.47 -17.93
CA LYS A 35 -0.27 -19.53 -17.96
C LYS A 35 -0.96 -18.23 -17.53
N ILE A 36 -0.20 -17.25 -17.07
CA ILE A 36 -0.69 -15.90 -16.78
C ILE A 36 -0.10 -14.99 -17.84
N TYR A 37 -0.95 -14.35 -18.63
CA TYR A 37 -0.55 -13.52 -19.77
C TYR A 37 -1.38 -12.24 -19.85
N GLY A 38 -0.91 -11.31 -20.69
CA GLY A 38 -1.57 -10.02 -20.92
C GLY A 38 -1.59 -9.13 -19.68
N THR A 39 -2.71 -8.44 -19.48
CA THR A 39 -2.91 -7.42 -18.44
C THR A 39 -2.61 -7.93 -17.03
N TYR A 40 -3.02 -9.16 -16.67
CA TYR A 40 -2.73 -9.72 -15.34
C TYR A 40 -1.24 -9.81 -15.06
N LYS A 41 -0.46 -10.29 -16.04
CA LYS A 41 0.99 -10.43 -15.90
C LYS A 41 1.65 -9.06 -15.69
N GLN A 42 1.20 -8.05 -16.44
CA GLN A 42 1.66 -6.68 -16.29
C GLN A 42 1.32 -6.13 -14.90
N MET A 43 0.06 -6.22 -14.46
CA MET A 43 -0.38 -5.73 -13.14
C MET A 43 0.44 -6.30 -11.98
N ILE A 44 0.76 -7.61 -12.01
CA ILE A 44 1.58 -8.26 -10.98
C ILE A 44 2.98 -7.62 -10.92
N VAL A 45 3.64 -7.43 -12.07
CA VAL A 45 4.99 -6.86 -12.14
C VAL A 45 4.98 -5.41 -11.65
N TYR A 46 4.06 -4.57 -12.13
CA TYR A 46 4.00 -3.17 -11.71
C TYR A 46 3.69 -3.02 -10.22
N PHE A 47 2.80 -3.86 -9.68
CA PHE A 47 2.49 -3.85 -8.26
C PHE A 47 3.70 -4.25 -7.41
N ALA A 48 4.43 -5.28 -7.81
CA ALA A 48 5.66 -5.70 -7.14
C ALA A 48 6.75 -4.61 -7.17
N ILE A 49 6.93 -3.92 -8.32
CA ILE A 49 7.85 -2.78 -8.42
C ILE A 49 7.42 -1.65 -7.48
N SER A 50 6.12 -1.32 -7.46
CA SER A 50 5.58 -0.30 -6.55
C SER A 50 5.82 -0.66 -5.08
N GLY A 51 5.73 -1.94 -4.72
CA GLY A 51 6.04 -2.43 -3.37
C GLY A 51 7.51 -2.25 -2.99
N ILE A 52 8.43 -2.54 -3.92
CA ILE A 52 9.87 -2.29 -3.73
C ILE A 52 10.12 -0.79 -3.51
N LEU A 53 9.52 0.08 -4.34
CA LEU A 53 9.69 1.53 -4.23
C LEU A 53 9.13 2.07 -2.90
N LEU A 54 7.90 1.68 -2.51
CA LEU A 54 7.29 2.06 -1.24
C LEU A 54 8.22 1.74 -0.05
N THR A 55 8.71 0.50 0.01
CA THR A 55 9.59 0.05 1.09
C THR A 55 11.02 0.59 1.00
N GLY A 56 11.51 0.93 -0.19
CA GLY A 56 12.83 1.51 -0.39
C GLY A 56 12.92 2.97 0.04
N LEU A 57 11.81 3.72 -0.06
CA LEU A 57 11.74 5.10 0.41
C LEU A 57 11.68 5.19 1.94
N GLU A 58 11.17 4.17 2.63
CA GLU A 58 10.94 4.21 4.08
C GLU A 58 12.25 4.37 4.90
N PRO A 59 13.33 3.59 4.67
CA PRO A 59 14.61 3.80 5.37
C PRO A 59 15.27 5.15 5.08
N ILE A 60 14.95 5.78 3.93
CA ILE A 60 15.50 7.07 3.52
C ILE A 60 14.73 8.21 4.20
N ALA A 61 13.41 8.22 4.05
CA ALA A 61 12.55 9.26 4.63
C ALA A 61 12.43 9.14 6.14
N ARG A 62 12.54 7.92 6.68
CA ARG A 62 12.25 7.57 8.08
C ARG A 62 10.97 8.26 8.58
N PRO A 63 9.82 7.97 7.96
CA PRO A 63 8.56 8.59 8.33
C PRO A 63 8.18 8.22 9.76
N PHE A 64 7.73 9.21 10.52
CA PHE A 64 7.20 9.04 11.86
C PHE A 64 6.01 9.96 12.07
N CYS A 65 5.14 9.62 13.02
CA CYS A 65 4.06 10.49 13.41
C CYS A 65 3.78 10.49 14.91
N HIS A 66 3.17 11.59 15.33
CA HIS A 66 2.71 11.80 16.69
C HIS A 66 1.32 12.43 16.63
N ASN A 67 0.34 11.77 17.24
CA ASN A 67 -1.00 12.34 17.41
C ASN A 67 -1.05 13.02 18.78
N PHE A 68 -1.42 14.29 18.81
CA PHE A 68 -1.50 15.07 20.04
C PHE A 68 -2.69 16.02 20.04
N ASN A 69 -3.62 15.87 21.00
CA ASN A 69 -4.73 16.79 21.32
C ASN A 69 -5.34 17.58 20.14
N GLY A 70 -5.82 16.88 19.10
CA GLY A 70 -6.40 17.54 17.93
C GLY A 70 -5.42 17.84 16.79
N SER A 71 -4.20 17.32 16.90
CA SER A 71 -3.16 17.41 15.87
C SER A 71 -2.57 16.06 15.46
N LEU A 72 -2.06 16.01 14.24
CA LEU A 72 -1.20 14.98 13.70
C LEU A 72 0.07 15.65 13.17
N ILE A 73 1.20 15.30 13.74
CA ILE A 73 2.52 15.78 13.34
C ILE A 73 3.19 14.62 12.59
N TYR A 74 3.42 14.79 11.29
CA TYR A 74 4.06 13.80 10.42
C TYR A 74 5.45 14.29 10.03
N PHE A 75 6.51 13.61 10.46
CA PHE A 75 7.86 14.13 10.40
C PHE A 75 8.90 13.04 10.11
N SER A 76 10.10 13.47 9.73
CA SER A 76 11.24 12.57 9.51
C SER A 76 12.06 12.43 10.79
N VAL A 77 12.40 11.18 11.14
CA VAL A 77 13.48 10.87 12.09
C VAL A 77 14.77 10.45 11.36
N GLY A 78 14.89 10.88 10.11
CA GLY A 78 16.04 10.71 9.22
C GLY A 78 17.34 11.20 9.86
N THR A 79 18.40 10.40 9.75
CA THR A 79 19.76 10.80 10.14
C THR A 79 20.66 11.04 8.94
N LEU A 80 20.14 10.84 7.72
CA LEU A 80 20.87 11.13 6.49
C LEU A 80 21.04 12.64 6.32
N ASP A 81 22.26 13.05 5.97
CA ASP A 81 22.61 14.45 5.69
C ASP A 81 22.12 14.85 4.29
N LEU A 82 20.80 15.00 4.16
CA LEU A 82 20.12 15.44 2.96
C LEU A 82 19.47 16.81 3.21
N PRO A 83 19.32 17.66 2.16
CA PRO A 83 18.60 18.92 2.31
C PRO A 83 17.20 18.69 2.89
N GLN A 84 16.77 19.56 3.82
CA GLN A 84 15.49 19.40 4.52
C GLN A 84 14.31 19.27 3.55
N PHE A 85 14.30 20.08 2.49
CA PHE A 85 13.29 20.01 1.42
C PHE A 85 13.27 18.64 0.73
N THR A 86 14.45 18.06 0.47
CA THR A 86 14.56 16.73 -0.16
C THR A 86 13.94 15.65 0.73
N VAL A 87 14.24 15.67 2.04
CA VAL A 87 13.64 14.72 2.99
C VAL A 87 12.13 14.93 3.11
N GLN A 88 11.67 16.19 3.13
CA GLN A 88 10.24 16.54 3.15
C GLN A 88 9.50 16.04 1.89
N LEU A 89 10.14 16.15 0.73
CA LEU A 89 9.64 15.62 -0.54
C LEU A 89 9.60 14.09 -0.55
N ILE A 90 10.62 13.42 -0.03
CA ILE A 90 10.63 11.95 0.08
C ILE A 90 9.52 11.49 1.05
N LEU A 91 9.32 12.20 2.19
CA LEU A 91 8.23 11.93 3.13
C LEU A 91 6.85 12.02 2.47
N SER A 92 6.60 13.07 1.67
CA SER A 92 5.33 13.21 0.97
C SER A 92 5.14 12.13 -0.09
N ILE A 93 6.20 11.80 -0.85
CA ILE A 93 6.15 10.77 -1.89
C ILE A 93 5.87 9.40 -1.26
N TRP A 94 6.51 9.08 -0.13
CA TRP A 94 6.22 7.85 0.61
C TRP A 94 4.75 7.76 1.03
N ALA A 95 4.19 8.85 1.55
CA ALA A 95 2.76 8.93 1.87
C ALA A 95 1.88 8.81 0.60
N GLY A 96 2.33 9.32 -0.54
CA GLY A 96 1.70 9.09 -1.84
C GLY A 96 1.69 7.62 -2.26
N PHE A 97 2.80 6.90 -2.06
CA PHE A 97 2.89 5.47 -2.36
C PHE A 97 1.92 4.63 -1.53
N TYR A 98 1.62 5.06 -0.30
CA TYR A 98 0.58 4.43 0.51
C TYR A 98 -0.79 4.47 -0.19
N LEU A 99 -1.22 5.65 -0.69
CA LEU A 99 -2.51 5.75 -1.38
C LEU A 99 -2.49 5.17 -2.80
N GLN A 100 -1.35 5.26 -3.49
CA GLN A 100 -1.11 4.56 -4.76
C GLN A 100 -1.32 3.05 -4.59
N THR A 101 -0.88 2.46 -3.48
CA THR A 101 -1.06 1.04 -3.21
C THR A 101 -2.55 0.68 -3.12
N ILE A 102 -3.32 1.43 -2.32
CA ILE A 102 -4.77 1.25 -2.17
C ILE A 102 -5.50 1.37 -3.51
N SER A 103 -5.14 2.37 -4.32
CA SER A 103 -5.75 2.59 -5.63
C SER A 103 -5.38 1.51 -6.66
N PHE A 104 -4.15 0.99 -6.62
CA PHE A 104 -3.76 -0.18 -7.41
C PHE A 104 -4.62 -1.39 -7.08
N ILE A 105 -4.82 -1.69 -5.79
CA ILE A 105 -5.66 -2.81 -5.35
C ILE A 105 -7.10 -2.62 -5.85
N SER A 106 -7.63 -1.41 -5.73
CA SER A 106 -8.97 -1.05 -6.23
C SER A 106 -9.12 -1.35 -7.73
N ILE A 107 -8.14 -0.97 -8.55
CA ILE A 107 -8.11 -1.30 -9.98
C ILE A 107 -8.02 -2.81 -10.22
N GLN A 108 -7.22 -3.54 -9.46
CA GLN A 108 -7.14 -5.00 -9.60
C GLN A 108 -8.49 -5.68 -9.32
N PHE A 109 -9.23 -5.20 -8.31
CA PHE A 109 -10.59 -5.64 -8.01
C PHE A 109 -11.56 -5.30 -9.14
N TYR A 110 -11.51 -4.07 -9.65
CA TYR A 110 -12.36 -3.62 -10.75
C TYR A 110 -12.09 -4.42 -12.03
N TYR A 111 -10.83 -4.62 -12.39
CA TYR A 111 -10.45 -5.43 -13.55
C TYR A 111 -10.90 -6.88 -13.42
N ARG A 112 -10.76 -7.49 -12.22
CA ARG A 112 -11.29 -8.84 -11.95
C ARG A 112 -12.81 -8.90 -12.08
N TYR A 113 -13.51 -7.90 -11.55
CA TYR A 113 -14.95 -7.78 -11.71
C TYR A 113 -15.34 -7.76 -13.19
N LEU A 114 -14.69 -6.95 -14.02
CA LEU A 114 -14.96 -6.92 -15.46
C LEU A 114 -14.67 -8.27 -16.13
N CYS A 115 -13.58 -8.96 -15.78
CA CYS A 115 -13.29 -10.29 -16.34
C CYS A 115 -14.41 -11.30 -16.06
N PHE A 116 -15.19 -11.09 -15.00
CA PHE A 116 -16.23 -12.01 -14.54
C PHE A 116 -17.63 -11.65 -15.09
N PHE A 117 -17.94 -10.36 -15.18
CA PHE A 117 -19.27 -9.88 -15.56
C PHE A 117 -19.34 -9.28 -16.97
N ASP A 118 -18.25 -8.73 -17.49
CA ASP A 118 -18.22 -8.05 -18.80
C ASP A 118 -16.84 -8.20 -19.49
N VAL A 119 -16.64 -9.35 -20.12
CA VAL A 119 -15.38 -9.68 -20.82
C VAL A 119 -15.08 -8.69 -21.96
N LYS A 120 -16.11 -8.08 -22.58
CA LYS A 120 -15.91 -7.07 -23.63
C LYS A 120 -15.27 -5.81 -23.06
N LYS A 121 -15.77 -5.32 -21.93
CA LYS A 121 -15.12 -4.21 -21.20
C LYS A 121 -13.77 -4.61 -20.63
N ALA A 122 -13.59 -5.83 -20.16
CA ALA A 122 -12.28 -6.31 -19.68
C ALA A 122 -11.20 -6.26 -20.76
N LYS A 123 -11.55 -6.46 -22.04
CA LYS A 123 -10.61 -6.31 -23.17
C LYS A 123 -10.09 -4.87 -23.34
N SER A 124 -10.78 -3.85 -22.80
CA SER A 124 -10.31 -2.45 -22.85
C SER A 124 -9.03 -2.24 -22.02
N PHE A 125 -8.75 -3.14 -21.07
CA PHE A 125 -7.53 -3.16 -20.28
C PHE A 125 -6.36 -3.85 -20.99
N GLY A 126 -6.55 -4.37 -22.21
CA GLY A 126 -5.50 -5.06 -22.96
C GLY A 126 -4.60 -4.12 -23.78
N GLY A 127 -3.39 -4.59 -24.11
CA GLY A 127 -2.47 -3.90 -25.01
C GLY A 127 -1.84 -2.65 -24.40
N LEU A 128 -1.65 -1.59 -25.21
CA LEU A 128 -1.06 -0.32 -24.75
C LEU A 128 -1.91 0.37 -23.67
N LYS A 129 -3.22 0.12 -23.66
CA LYS A 129 -4.16 0.71 -22.69
C LYS A 129 -3.91 0.24 -21.26
N THR A 130 -3.24 -0.90 -21.04
CA THR A 130 -2.83 -1.33 -19.69
C THR A 130 -2.00 -0.25 -19.01
N VAL A 131 -1.08 0.39 -19.74
CA VAL A 131 -0.20 1.45 -19.22
C VAL A 131 -1.00 2.66 -18.77
N LEU A 132 -2.06 3.03 -19.49
CA LEU A 132 -2.97 4.11 -19.10
C LEU A 132 -3.68 3.82 -17.77
N TRP A 133 -4.16 2.59 -17.58
CA TRP A 133 -4.81 2.17 -16.33
C TRP A 133 -3.84 2.09 -15.15
N ILE A 134 -2.55 1.83 -15.41
CA ILE A 134 -1.47 1.93 -14.42
C ILE A 134 -1.12 3.40 -14.10
N GLY A 135 -1.40 4.32 -15.01
CA GLY A 135 -1.28 5.75 -14.76
C GLY A 135 -2.23 6.23 -13.66
N TYR A 136 -3.42 5.63 -13.52
CA TYR A 136 -4.39 6.06 -12.52
C TYR A 136 -3.86 5.97 -11.07
N PRO A 137 -3.32 4.84 -10.58
CA PRO A 137 -2.78 4.79 -9.22
C PRO A 137 -1.62 5.76 -8.98
N LEU A 138 -0.80 6.01 -10.01
CA LEU A 138 0.28 7.00 -9.96
C LEU A 138 -0.28 8.42 -9.76
N ILE A 139 -1.34 8.79 -10.50
CA ILE A 139 -2.03 10.08 -10.36
C ILE A 139 -2.65 10.20 -8.96
N ILE A 140 -3.22 9.11 -8.42
CA ILE A 140 -3.77 9.11 -7.07
C ILE A 140 -2.68 9.29 -6.01
N GLY A 141 -1.53 8.61 -6.14
CA GLY A 141 -0.39 8.81 -5.23
C GLY A 141 0.22 10.23 -5.33
N ALA A 142 0.34 10.75 -6.54
CA ALA A 142 0.84 12.10 -6.80
C ALA A 142 -0.10 13.17 -6.24
N SER A 143 -1.41 13.01 -6.41
CA SER A 143 -2.40 13.95 -5.86
C SER A 143 -2.39 13.95 -4.33
N TYR A 144 -2.24 12.79 -3.68
CA TYR A 144 -2.07 12.73 -2.23
C TYR A 144 -0.79 13.44 -1.75
N SER A 145 0.33 13.19 -2.43
CA SER A 145 1.60 13.88 -2.16
C SER A 145 1.49 15.39 -2.37
N THR A 146 0.69 15.82 -3.34
CA THR A 146 0.45 17.24 -3.59
C THR A 146 -0.42 17.85 -2.48
N PHE A 147 -1.46 17.14 -2.05
CA PHE A 147 -2.40 17.64 -1.04
C PHE A 147 -1.74 17.78 0.32
N ILE A 148 -0.85 16.86 0.71
CA ILE A 148 -0.07 17.02 1.96
C ILE A 148 0.82 18.27 1.89
N PHE A 149 1.44 18.56 0.74
CA PHE A 149 2.21 19.79 0.56
C PHE A 149 1.34 21.05 0.61
N LEU A 150 0.22 21.08 -0.10
CA LEU A 150 -0.62 22.28 -0.14
C LEU A 150 -1.25 22.60 1.22
N PHE A 151 -1.69 21.57 1.94
CA PHE A 151 -2.57 21.76 3.08
C PHE A 151 -1.91 21.47 4.43
N SER A 152 -0.73 20.84 4.48
CA SER A 152 -0.10 20.42 5.73
C SER A 152 1.33 20.96 5.92
N ILE A 153 1.80 21.89 5.09
CA ILE A 153 3.03 22.63 5.40
C ILE A 153 2.84 23.44 6.69
N PRO A 154 3.80 23.39 7.64
CA PRO A 154 3.73 24.16 8.88
C PRO A 154 3.53 25.65 8.62
N ASP A 155 2.66 26.28 9.40
CA ASP A 155 2.47 27.73 9.44
C ASP A 155 2.74 28.28 10.84
N THR A 156 2.66 29.61 10.96
CA THR A 156 2.90 30.30 12.23
C THR A 156 2.04 29.71 13.34
N TYR A 157 0.76 29.42 13.08
CA TYR A 157 -0.12 28.83 14.08
C TYR A 157 0.25 27.39 14.44
N SER A 158 0.66 26.53 13.50
CA SER A 158 1.08 25.15 13.86
C SER A 158 2.40 25.14 14.62
N ASP A 159 3.34 25.99 14.22
CA ASP A 159 4.62 26.17 14.93
C ASP A 159 4.40 26.73 16.33
N ASP A 160 3.53 27.71 16.41
CA ASP A 160 3.07 28.25 17.65
C ASP A 160 2.31 27.17 18.42
N TYR A 161 1.39 26.39 17.88
CA TYR A 161 0.71 25.30 18.60
C TYR A 161 1.70 24.28 19.20
N MET A 162 2.76 23.95 18.44
CA MET A 162 3.89 23.14 18.90
C MET A 162 4.67 23.82 20.05
N ARG A 163 4.70 25.16 20.09
CA ARG A 163 5.35 26.02 21.10
C ARG A 163 4.42 26.58 22.18
N LEU A 164 3.10 26.74 22.00
CA LEU A 164 2.17 27.65 22.68
C LEU A 164 1.20 26.94 23.63
N ILE A 165 1.20 25.60 23.65
CA ILE A 165 0.72 24.87 24.84
C ILE A 165 1.44 25.38 26.12
N ILE A 166 2.56 26.10 25.96
CA ILE A 166 3.27 26.86 26.99
C ILE A 166 2.43 27.94 27.70
N ILE A 167 1.42 28.58 27.09
CA ILE A 167 0.85 29.81 27.69
C ILE A 167 -0.56 29.62 28.29
N ARG A 168 -1.35 28.63 27.86
CA ARG A 168 -2.81 28.65 28.12
C ARG A 168 -3.34 27.78 29.27
N LYS A 169 -2.48 27.14 30.08
CA LYS A 169 -2.90 26.53 31.36
C LYS A 169 -1.93 26.91 32.48
N LEU A 170 -2.43 27.72 33.42
CA LEU A 170 -1.79 28.02 34.70
C LEU A 170 -1.31 26.72 35.40
N CYS A 171 -0.03 26.72 35.76
CA CYS A 171 0.61 25.96 36.86
C CYS A 171 1.10 24.50 36.68
N THR A 172 1.35 23.97 35.47
CA THR A 172 2.21 22.77 35.35
C THR A 172 3.09 22.82 34.10
N TYR A 173 4.42 22.84 34.30
CA TYR A 173 5.44 22.74 33.25
C TYR A 173 5.36 21.35 32.57
N PHE A 174 4.47 21.18 31.59
CA PHE A 174 4.48 20.02 30.72
C PHE A 174 4.29 20.48 29.28
N SER A 175 5.40 20.84 28.64
CA SER A 175 5.38 21.36 27.28
C SER A 175 5.33 20.21 26.28
N LEU A 176 4.49 20.28 25.25
CA LEU A 176 4.49 19.31 24.13
C LEU A 176 5.90 19.20 23.51
N ARG A 177 6.63 20.32 23.42
CA ARG A 177 8.05 20.34 23.03
C ARG A 177 8.93 19.51 23.97
N SER A 178 8.81 19.67 25.30
CA SER A 178 9.55 18.84 26.26
C SER A 178 9.07 17.40 26.27
N GLU A 179 7.78 17.15 26.06
CA GLU A 179 7.25 15.80 25.96
C GLU A 179 7.82 15.13 24.73
N ILE A 180 7.67 15.71 23.53
CA ILE A 180 8.28 15.28 22.29
C ILE A 180 9.81 15.13 22.40
N PHE A 181 10.51 16.11 22.97
CA PHE A 181 11.95 16.06 23.16
C PHE A 181 12.35 14.98 24.17
N ASN A 182 11.66 14.82 25.29
CA ASN A 182 11.91 13.73 26.24
C ASN A 182 11.52 12.35 25.67
N ILE A 183 10.58 12.33 24.72
CA ILE A 183 10.05 11.11 24.10
C ILE A 183 10.96 10.62 22.97
N TYR A 184 11.42 11.54 22.12
CA TYR A 184 12.15 11.26 20.88
C TYR A 184 13.61 11.71 20.92
N GLU A 185 14.01 12.52 21.89
CA GLU A 185 15.33 13.17 21.98
C GLU A 185 15.66 14.01 20.73
N LEU A 186 14.62 14.60 20.14
CA LEU A 186 14.69 15.32 18.87
C LEU A 186 13.89 16.62 18.90
N GLU A 187 14.47 17.69 18.36
CA GLU A 187 13.75 18.93 18.08
C GLU A 187 12.94 18.81 16.77
N ILE A 188 11.69 18.32 16.88
CA ILE A 188 10.82 18.11 15.70
C ILE A 188 10.55 19.42 14.94
N THR A 189 10.58 20.57 15.63
CA THR A 189 10.40 21.90 15.00
C THR A 189 11.48 22.25 13.98
N GLU A 190 12.63 21.58 14.03
CA GLU A 190 13.74 21.77 13.09
C GLU A 190 13.81 20.65 12.04
N ARG A 191 12.90 19.68 12.11
CA ARG A 191 12.85 18.53 11.21
C ARG A 191 11.89 18.75 10.04
N PRO A 192 12.16 18.15 8.88
CA PRO A 192 11.21 18.03 7.79
C PRO A 192 9.90 17.43 8.29
N ARG A 193 8.79 18.18 8.19
CA ARG A 193 7.49 17.78 8.73
C ARG A 193 6.30 18.33 7.96
N PHE A 194 5.15 17.76 8.27
CA PHE A 194 3.82 18.20 7.88
C PHE A 194 2.93 18.19 9.12
N ASP A 195 2.20 19.28 9.33
CA ASP A 195 1.40 19.52 10.53
C ASP A 195 -0.08 19.61 10.15
N VAL A 196 -0.90 18.78 10.79
CA VAL A 196 -2.36 18.83 10.67
C VAL A 196 -2.90 19.15 12.06
N VAL A 197 -3.10 20.43 12.34
CA VAL A 197 -3.77 20.89 13.58
C VAL A 197 -5.20 21.25 13.21
N PHE A 198 -6.18 20.50 13.71
CA PHE A 198 -7.54 20.54 13.18
C PHE A 198 -8.35 21.75 13.66
N TYR A 199 -8.10 22.21 14.88
CA TYR A 199 -8.81 23.32 15.52
C TYR A 199 -7.86 24.50 15.83
N ASP A 200 -8.37 25.72 15.74
CA ASP A 200 -7.68 26.92 16.23
C ASP A 200 -7.87 27.11 17.76
N ALA A 201 -7.37 28.23 18.30
CA ALA A 201 -7.39 28.50 19.74
C ALA A 201 -8.79 28.85 20.27
N GLU A 202 -9.70 29.20 19.37
CA GLU A 202 -11.10 29.50 19.59
C GLU A 202 -11.99 28.25 19.40
N GLY A 203 -11.42 27.15 18.88
CA GLY A 203 -12.11 25.90 18.61
C GLY A 203 -12.77 25.84 17.23
N ASN A 204 -12.49 26.78 16.33
CA ASN A 204 -12.96 26.72 14.96
C ASN A 204 -12.12 25.76 14.12
N ILE A 205 -12.76 25.16 13.11
CA ILE A 205 -12.10 24.23 12.21
C ILE A 205 -11.16 24.99 11.27
N ARG A 206 -9.90 24.56 11.23
CA ARG A 206 -8.90 25.12 10.31
C ARG A 206 -9.12 24.57 8.91
N ILE A 207 -9.42 25.45 7.94
CA ILE A 207 -9.78 25.05 6.57
C ILE A 207 -8.70 24.21 5.89
N ARG A 208 -7.40 24.52 6.08
CA ARG A 208 -6.28 23.76 5.52
C ARG A 208 -6.31 22.31 6.01
N SER A 209 -6.39 22.11 7.33
CA SER A 209 -6.48 20.79 7.97
C SER A 209 -7.75 20.04 7.56
N LEU A 210 -8.88 20.74 7.44
CA LEU A 210 -10.12 20.15 6.94
C LEU A 210 -9.96 19.66 5.50
N CYS A 211 -9.42 20.49 4.61
CA CYS A 211 -9.17 20.13 3.21
C CYS A 211 -8.27 18.90 3.09
N PHE A 212 -7.15 18.85 3.83
CA PHE A 212 -6.27 17.68 3.86
C PHE A 212 -6.99 16.43 4.36
N THR A 213 -7.68 16.52 5.50
CA THR A 213 -8.27 15.33 6.13
C THR A 213 -9.47 14.81 5.35
N VAL A 214 -10.35 15.68 4.86
CA VAL A 214 -11.51 15.30 4.03
C VAL A 214 -11.05 14.71 2.69
N SER A 215 -10.06 15.32 2.03
CA SER A 215 -9.51 14.76 0.79
C SER A 215 -8.85 13.39 1.03
N SER A 216 -8.03 13.25 2.08
CA SER A 216 -7.41 11.98 2.46
C SER A 216 -8.45 10.88 2.71
N ILE A 217 -9.45 11.16 3.55
CA ILE A 217 -10.50 10.19 3.90
C ILE A 217 -11.34 9.86 2.68
N SER A 218 -11.74 10.85 1.88
CA SER A 218 -12.56 10.62 0.68
C SER A 218 -11.83 9.77 -0.36
N MET A 219 -10.54 10.05 -0.61
CA MET A 219 -9.75 9.24 -1.54
C MET A 219 -9.62 7.79 -1.05
N ILE A 220 -9.31 7.55 0.23
CA ILE A 220 -9.27 6.18 0.78
C ILE A 220 -10.65 5.51 0.66
N THR A 221 -11.70 6.23 1.04
CA THR A 221 -13.09 5.72 1.08
C THR A 221 -13.58 5.33 -0.31
N VAL A 222 -13.39 6.17 -1.33
CA VAL A 222 -13.82 5.86 -2.72
C VAL A 222 -13.19 4.56 -3.22
N HIS A 223 -11.88 4.37 -3.00
CA HIS A 223 -11.20 3.15 -3.43
C HIS A 223 -11.69 1.92 -2.67
N TYR A 224 -11.96 2.04 -1.37
CA TYR A 224 -12.52 0.96 -0.56
C TYR A 224 -13.96 0.62 -0.93
N ILE A 225 -14.80 1.61 -1.28
CA ILE A 225 -16.14 1.37 -1.81
C ILE A 225 -16.05 0.52 -3.08
N VAL A 226 -15.13 0.84 -4.00
CA VAL A 226 -14.92 0.05 -5.23
C VAL A 226 -14.45 -1.38 -4.89
N ILE A 227 -13.49 -1.54 -3.97
CA ILE A 227 -13.00 -2.86 -3.53
C ILE A 227 -14.13 -3.70 -2.96
N LEU A 228 -14.89 -3.14 -2.01
CA LEU A 228 -16.00 -3.82 -1.33
C LEU A 228 -17.14 -4.14 -2.32
N TYR A 229 -17.55 -3.18 -3.14
CA TYR A 229 -18.58 -3.39 -4.16
C TYR A 229 -18.20 -4.52 -5.12
N CYS A 230 -17.00 -4.47 -5.69
CA CYS A 230 -16.52 -5.47 -6.63
C CYS A 230 -16.40 -6.84 -5.95
N GLY A 231 -15.81 -6.88 -4.75
CA GLY A 231 -15.64 -8.10 -3.96
C GLY A 231 -16.95 -8.78 -3.60
N ILE A 232 -17.91 -8.03 -3.05
CA ILE A 232 -19.24 -8.53 -2.66
C ILE A 232 -20.01 -9.00 -3.89
N ARG A 233 -20.05 -8.21 -4.97
CA ARG A 233 -20.75 -8.61 -6.20
C ARG A 233 -20.17 -9.90 -6.79
N MET A 234 -18.85 -10.00 -6.87
CA MET A 234 -18.16 -11.21 -7.32
C MET A 234 -18.51 -12.42 -6.44
N HIS A 235 -18.55 -12.24 -5.11
CA HIS A 235 -18.91 -13.29 -4.16
C HIS A 235 -20.32 -13.84 -4.41
N LEU A 236 -21.31 -12.94 -4.41
CA LEU A 236 -22.72 -13.29 -4.48
C LEU A 236 -23.09 -13.98 -5.80
N ASN A 237 -22.47 -13.56 -6.91
CA ASN A 237 -22.82 -14.09 -8.23
C ASN A 237 -21.86 -15.20 -8.70
N MET A 238 -20.87 -15.59 -7.89
CA MET A 238 -19.84 -16.54 -8.28
C MET A 238 -20.43 -17.84 -8.85
N LYS A 239 -21.41 -18.45 -8.17
CA LYS A 239 -22.02 -19.70 -8.64
C LYS A 239 -22.72 -19.56 -9.99
N ARG A 240 -23.34 -18.40 -10.27
CA ARG A 240 -24.08 -18.14 -11.51
C ARG A 240 -23.15 -17.85 -12.67
N GLU A 241 -22.21 -16.93 -12.50
CA GLU A 241 -21.29 -16.51 -13.56
C GLU A 241 -20.28 -17.60 -13.92
N LEU A 242 -19.85 -18.41 -12.93
CA LEU A 242 -18.99 -19.57 -13.18
C LEU A 242 -19.60 -20.59 -14.15
N LYS A 243 -20.94 -20.66 -14.25
CA LYS A 243 -21.62 -21.56 -15.21
C LYS A 243 -21.31 -21.22 -16.67
N LYS A 244 -20.93 -19.96 -16.96
CA LYS A 244 -20.57 -19.48 -18.30
C LYS A 244 -19.21 -19.98 -18.79
N PHE A 245 -18.37 -20.51 -17.89
CA PHE A 245 -17.02 -20.97 -18.19
C PHE A 245 -16.93 -22.50 -18.25
N SER A 246 -15.98 -23.00 -19.06
CA SER A 246 -15.63 -24.43 -19.11
C SER A 246 -15.11 -24.95 -17.77
N ALA A 247 -15.15 -26.26 -17.51
CA ALA A 247 -14.75 -26.82 -16.21
C ALA A 247 -13.32 -26.43 -15.77
N PRO A 248 -12.29 -26.42 -16.66
CA PRO A 248 -10.95 -25.95 -16.30
C PRO A 248 -10.90 -24.45 -15.96
N GLN A 249 -11.59 -23.61 -16.75
CA GLN A 249 -11.66 -22.16 -16.53
C GLN A 249 -12.43 -21.82 -15.25
N ARG A 250 -13.48 -22.59 -14.95
CA ARG A 250 -14.28 -22.46 -13.72
C ARG A 250 -13.43 -22.65 -12.47
N LYS A 251 -12.56 -23.67 -12.47
CA LYS A 251 -11.62 -23.94 -11.38
C LYS A 251 -10.62 -22.80 -11.22
N LEU A 252 -10.08 -22.28 -12.31
CA LEU A 252 -9.12 -21.17 -12.30
C LEU A 252 -9.74 -19.87 -11.77
N GLN A 253 -10.93 -19.50 -12.26
CA GLN A 253 -11.65 -18.30 -11.82
C GLN A 253 -12.02 -18.36 -10.33
N ARG A 254 -12.44 -19.53 -9.84
CA ARG A 254 -12.68 -19.74 -8.39
C ARG A 254 -11.41 -19.54 -7.56
N GLN A 255 -10.26 -20.03 -8.03
CA GLN A 255 -8.99 -19.84 -7.34
C GLN A 255 -8.58 -18.37 -7.28
N PHE A 256 -8.73 -17.63 -8.39
CA PHE A 256 -8.49 -16.19 -8.39
C PHE A 256 -9.44 -15.47 -7.44
N PHE A 257 -10.71 -15.85 -7.36
CA PHE A 257 -11.64 -15.23 -6.42
C PHE A 257 -11.21 -15.40 -4.95
N HIS A 258 -10.87 -16.62 -4.52
CA HIS A 258 -10.37 -16.85 -3.16
C HIS A 258 -9.04 -16.13 -2.90
N ALA A 259 -8.14 -16.10 -3.90
CA ALA A 259 -6.92 -15.32 -3.82
C ALA A 259 -7.20 -13.83 -3.64
N LEU A 260 -8.24 -13.31 -4.29
CA LEU A 260 -8.62 -11.90 -4.20
C LEU A 260 -9.16 -11.54 -2.81
N ILE A 261 -9.98 -12.40 -2.20
CA ILE A 261 -10.45 -12.20 -0.83
C ILE A 261 -9.27 -12.16 0.14
N ALA A 262 -8.34 -13.10 0.02
CA ALA A 262 -7.12 -13.12 0.82
C ALA A 262 -6.21 -11.91 0.54
N GLN A 263 -6.17 -11.43 -0.71
CA GLN A 263 -5.47 -10.20 -1.09
C GLN A 263 -6.16 -8.93 -0.56
N CYS A 264 -7.44 -8.99 -0.19
CA CYS A 264 -8.16 -7.89 0.44
C CYS A 264 -7.79 -7.71 1.92
N SER A 265 -7.44 -8.80 2.61
CA SER A 265 -7.15 -8.75 4.04
C SER A 265 -5.83 -8.07 4.33
N GLY A 266 -4.81 -8.24 3.46
CA GLY A 266 -3.50 -7.59 3.60
C GLY A 266 -3.61 -6.07 3.70
N PRO A 267 -4.12 -5.36 2.67
CA PRO A 267 -4.24 -3.91 2.68
C PRO A 267 -5.10 -3.39 3.83
N THR A 268 -6.16 -4.12 4.20
CA THR A 268 -7.01 -3.75 5.34
C THR A 268 -6.25 -3.82 6.66
N LEU A 269 -5.46 -4.88 6.87
CA LEU A 269 -4.70 -5.11 8.10
C LEU A 269 -3.46 -4.21 8.23
N PHE A 270 -2.68 -4.08 7.15
CA PHE A 270 -1.38 -3.42 7.19
C PHE A 270 -1.44 -1.93 6.84
N LEU A 271 -2.46 -1.48 6.09
CA LEU A 271 -2.55 -0.11 5.63
C LEU A 271 -3.68 0.64 6.34
N VAL A 272 -4.94 0.21 6.16
CA VAL A 272 -6.10 1.00 6.61
C VAL A 272 -6.37 0.95 8.09
N LEU A 273 -6.30 -0.23 8.71
CA LEU A 273 -6.54 -0.37 10.15
C LEU A 273 -5.55 0.51 10.96
N PRO A 274 -4.26 0.60 10.61
CA PRO A 274 -3.35 1.55 11.21
C PRO A 274 -3.64 3.02 10.87
N ALA A 275 -3.98 3.36 9.63
CA ALA A 275 -4.15 4.74 9.19
C ALA A 275 -5.45 5.41 9.68
N ALA A 276 -6.54 4.64 9.82
CA ALA A 276 -7.84 5.16 10.23
C ALA A 276 -7.80 5.88 11.60
N PRO A 277 -7.27 5.30 12.70
CA PRO A 277 -7.16 6.02 13.95
C PRO A 277 -6.23 7.22 13.84
N ILE A 278 -5.09 7.10 13.13
CA ILE A 278 -4.12 8.20 12.96
C ILE A 278 -4.76 9.45 12.34
N LEU A 279 -5.60 9.28 11.31
CA LEU A 279 -6.25 10.38 10.60
C LEU A 279 -7.52 10.89 11.30
N LEU A 280 -8.24 10.04 12.04
CA LEU A 280 -9.48 10.43 12.71
C LEU A 280 -9.26 11.03 14.10
N THR A 281 -8.21 10.63 14.81
CA THR A 281 -7.92 11.10 16.16
C THR A 281 -7.82 12.63 16.28
N PRO A 282 -7.18 13.38 15.35
CA PRO A 282 -7.14 14.84 15.40
C PRO A 282 -8.53 15.52 15.34
N ILE A 283 -9.51 14.84 14.75
CA ILE A 283 -10.90 15.34 14.68
C ILE A 283 -11.64 14.95 15.96
N LEU A 284 -11.56 13.67 16.33
CA LEU A 284 -12.42 13.11 17.37
C LEU A 284 -11.97 13.52 18.77
N SER A 285 -10.66 13.54 19.06
CA SER A 285 -10.16 13.71 20.43
C SER A 285 -10.65 15.00 21.10
N PRO A 286 -10.70 16.16 20.42
CA PRO A 286 -11.23 17.38 21.03
C PRO A 286 -12.76 17.37 21.18
N ILE A 287 -13.48 16.64 20.32
CA ILE A 287 -14.95 16.52 20.40
C ILE A 287 -15.38 15.68 21.60
N VAL A 288 -14.63 14.60 21.89
CA VAL A 288 -14.94 13.68 23.00
C VAL A 288 -14.21 14.03 24.30
N ASP A 289 -13.50 15.16 24.33
CA ASP A 289 -12.69 15.63 25.47
C ASP A 289 -11.68 14.58 25.99
N ILE A 290 -11.05 13.84 25.07
CA ILE A 290 -10.00 12.87 25.39
C ILE A 290 -8.64 13.51 25.14
N SER A 291 -7.81 13.56 26.18
CA SER A 291 -6.40 13.91 26.03
C SER A 291 -5.62 12.79 25.31
N VAL A 292 -4.90 13.16 24.26
CA VAL A 292 -4.14 12.25 23.41
C VAL A 292 -2.71 12.75 23.28
N SER A 293 -1.76 11.85 23.53
CA SER A 293 -0.33 11.99 23.21
C SER A 293 0.20 10.60 22.82
N TRP A 294 -0.01 10.23 21.56
CA TRP A 294 0.29 8.88 21.06
C TRP A 294 1.40 8.95 20.02
N ARG A 295 2.47 8.18 20.24
CA ARG A 295 3.53 7.97 19.24
C ARG A 295 3.00 6.98 18.22
N THR A 296 2.15 7.42 17.30
CA THR A 296 1.53 6.56 16.29
C THR A 296 2.48 6.14 15.18
N GLY A 297 3.66 6.77 15.07
CA GLY A 297 4.63 6.51 14.01
C GLY A 297 5.15 5.09 13.89
N TRP A 298 5.12 4.29 14.96
CA TRP A 298 5.54 2.87 14.86
C TRP A 298 4.61 2.03 13.97
N PHE A 299 3.38 2.48 13.72
CA PHE A 299 2.48 1.85 12.75
C PHE A 299 3.03 1.92 11.31
N TYR A 300 3.83 2.95 10.98
CA TYR A 300 4.45 3.04 9.66
C TYR A 300 5.45 1.92 9.39
N SER A 301 6.13 1.40 10.41
CA SER A 301 7.00 0.22 10.26
C SER A 301 6.22 -1.06 9.91
N ILE A 302 4.91 -1.12 10.22
CA ILE A 302 4.04 -2.24 9.82
C ILE A 302 3.69 -2.15 8.34
N VAL A 303 3.58 -0.93 7.79
CA VAL A 303 3.32 -0.69 6.35
C VAL A 303 4.41 -1.35 5.50
N GLY A 304 5.68 -1.29 5.95
CA GLY A 304 6.81 -1.93 5.27
C GLY A 304 6.69 -3.47 5.14
N LEU A 305 5.88 -4.12 5.97
CA LEU A 305 5.64 -5.57 5.92
C LEU A 305 4.58 -5.96 4.87
N TYR A 306 3.79 -5.00 4.38
CA TYR A 306 2.72 -5.27 3.42
C TYR A 306 3.23 -5.85 2.09
N PRO A 307 4.18 -5.21 1.36
CA PRO A 307 4.61 -5.74 0.07
C PRO A 307 5.18 -7.16 0.09
N PRO A 308 6.04 -7.57 1.05
CA PRO A 308 6.48 -8.96 1.10
C PRO A 308 5.36 -9.92 1.47
N PHE A 309 4.47 -9.53 2.39
CA PHE A 309 3.29 -10.33 2.72
C PHE A 309 2.41 -10.59 1.49
N ASP A 310 2.10 -9.55 0.71
CA ASP A 310 1.27 -9.64 -0.48
C ASP A 310 1.89 -10.58 -1.53
N SER A 311 3.17 -10.38 -1.83
CA SER A 311 3.91 -11.21 -2.78
C SER A 311 3.97 -12.69 -2.38
N ILE A 312 4.27 -12.97 -1.10
CA ILE A 312 4.29 -14.34 -0.57
C ILE A 312 2.89 -14.96 -0.64
N ALA A 313 1.87 -14.25 -0.16
CA ALA A 313 0.49 -14.71 -0.20
C ALA A 313 0.06 -15.02 -1.64
N TYR A 314 0.38 -14.15 -2.59
CA TYR A 314 0.12 -14.37 -4.00
C TYR A 314 0.75 -15.67 -4.52
N MET A 315 2.05 -15.88 -4.27
CA MET A 315 2.77 -17.08 -4.73
C MET A 315 2.27 -18.36 -4.08
N VAL A 316 1.89 -18.32 -2.79
CA VAL A 316 1.37 -19.48 -2.05
C VAL A 316 -0.05 -19.83 -2.50
N ILE A 317 -0.88 -18.84 -2.82
CA ILE A 317 -2.26 -19.10 -3.22
C ILE A 317 -2.33 -19.56 -4.69
N VAL A 318 -1.63 -18.87 -5.59
CA VAL A 318 -1.75 -19.12 -7.04
C VAL A 318 -1.01 -20.40 -7.44
N THR A 319 -1.80 -21.39 -7.88
CA THR A 319 -1.31 -22.76 -8.20
C THR A 319 -0.14 -22.78 -9.19
N GLU A 320 -0.13 -21.89 -10.18
CA GLU A 320 0.94 -21.87 -11.18
C GLU A 320 2.29 -21.46 -10.59
N TYR A 321 2.33 -20.53 -9.63
CA TYR A 321 3.56 -20.19 -8.91
C TYR A 321 4.03 -21.36 -8.04
N LYS A 322 3.13 -22.00 -7.30
CA LYS A 322 3.46 -23.21 -6.52
C LYS A 322 4.10 -24.31 -7.39
N LYS A 323 3.55 -24.54 -8.59
CA LYS A 323 4.10 -25.54 -9.53
C LYS A 323 5.50 -25.14 -10.00
N VAL A 324 5.67 -23.89 -10.42
CA VAL A 324 6.96 -23.36 -10.87
C VAL A 324 8.01 -23.45 -9.76
N ILE A 325 7.69 -22.95 -8.55
CA ILE A 325 8.60 -22.98 -7.39
C ILE A 325 8.97 -24.42 -7.06
N ARG A 326 8.01 -25.35 -7.01
CA ARG A 326 8.29 -26.77 -6.76
C ARG A 326 9.19 -27.38 -7.84
N ASN A 327 9.02 -27.01 -9.10
CA ASN A 327 9.84 -27.51 -10.19
C ASN A 327 11.29 -26.98 -10.09
N ILE A 328 11.46 -25.69 -9.76
CA ILE A 328 12.76 -25.08 -9.52
C ILE A 328 13.47 -25.76 -8.34
N LEU A 329 12.77 -26.00 -7.24
CA LEU A 329 13.32 -26.70 -6.06
C LEU A 329 13.72 -28.15 -6.36
N LYS A 330 12.96 -28.86 -7.20
CA LYS A 330 13.27 -30.23 -7.62
C LYS A 330 14.38 -30.32 -8.67
N ARG A 331 14.57 -29.27 -9.47
CA ARG A 331 15.55 -29.22 -10.56
C ARG A 331 16.19 -27.82 -10.61
N PRO A 332 17.20 -27.56 -9.76
CA PRO A 332 17.86 -26.25 -9.68
C PRO A 332 18.52 -25.82 -11.00
N SER A 333 18.86 -26.77 -11.88
CA SER A 333 19.39 -26.50 -13.24
C SER A 333 18.44 -25.69 -14.13
N LEU A 334 17.15 -25.59 -13.77
CA LEU A 334 16.17 -24.74 -14.46
C LEU A 334 16.33 -23.25 -14.20
N ILE A 335 17.11 -22.87 -13.18
CA ILE A 335 17.46 -21.49 -12.89
C ILE A 335 18.49 -20.98 -13.91
N CYS A 336 19.37 -21.86 -14.40
CA CYS A 336 20.47 -21.52 -15.33
C CYS A 336 20.20 -21.86 -16.81
N GLY A 337 19.10 -22.56 -17.12
CA GLY A 337 18.87 -23.10 -18.47
C GLY A 337 17.53 -22.70 -19.08
N GLY A 338 17.53 -21.72 -19.99
CA GLY A 338 16.39 -21.34 -20.84
C GLY A 338 15.98 -22.40 -21.88
N LYS A 339 16.36 -23.67 -21.72
CA LYS A 339 15.99 -24.76 -22.62
C LYS A 339 15.40 -25.91 -21.82
N HIS A 340 14.08 -26.04 -21.87
CA HIS A 340 13.42 -27.31 -21.57
C HIS A 340 13.01 -27.97 -22.89
N PRO A 341 13.14 -29.31 -22.99
CA PRO A 341 13.03 -30.04 -24.24
C PRO A 341 11.60 -30.05 -24.75
N ILE A 342 11.49 -29.96 -26.07
CA ILE A 342 10.26 -30.10 -26.85
C ILE A 342 9.61 -31.44 -26.46
N GLU A 343 8.39 -31.37 -25.94
CA GLU A 343 7.54 -32.52 -25.69
C GLU A 343 7.29 -33.19 -27.06
N ARG A 344 7.96 -34.32 -27.32
CA ARG A 344 7.67 -35.17 -28.49
C ARG A 344 6.26 -35.71 -28.31
N THR A 345 5.29 -35.06 -28.95
CA THR A 345 4.00 -35.67 -29.26
C THR A 345 4.25 -36.91 -30.09
N SER A 346 4.14 -38.08 -29.47
CA SER A 346 4.00 -39.36 -30.16
C SER A 346 2.69 -39.36 -30.92
N LYS A 347 2.74 -39.06 -32.23
CA LYS A 347 1.69 -39.45 -33.15
C LYS A 347 1.75 -40.98 -33.29
N THR A 348 0.90 -41.70 -32.56
CA THR A 348 0.58 -43.08 -32.91
C THR A 348 -0.45 -43.00 -34.03
N SER A 349 0.02 -43.18 -35.26
CA SER A 349 -0.81 -43.33 -36.44
C SER A 349 -1.65 -44.61 -36.34
N SER A 350 -2.96 -44.44 -36.32
CA SER A 350 -3.94 -45.49 -36.58
C SER A 350 -3.85 -45.93 -38.04
N SER A 351 -3.31 -47.13 -38.30
CA SER A 351 -3.51 -47.83 -39.57
C SER A 351 -4.79 -48.68 -39.45
N ASN A 352 -5.90 -48.13 -39.95
CA ASN A 352 -7.03 -48.92 -40.41
C ASN A 352 -6.59 -49.68 -41.66
N GLN A 353 -6.67 -51.01 -41.64
CA GLN A 353 -6.67 -51.82 -42.85
C GLN A 353 -7.96 -52.64 -42.86
N LYS A 354 -8.88 -52.21 -43.74
CA LYS A 354 -9.98 -53.03 -44.25
C LYS A 354 -9.41 -53.84 -45.42
N THR A 355 -9.40 -55.16 -45.32
CA THR A 355 -9.98 -56.09 -46.30
C THR A 355 -9.99 -57.48 -45.71
#